data_AF-A0A0E3BCI5-F1
#
_entry.id   AF-A0A0E3BCI5-F1
#
_cell.length_a   1.000
_cell.length_b   1.000
_cell.length_c   1.000
_cell.angle_alpha   90.00
_cell.angle_beta   90.00
_cell.angle_gamma   90.00
#
_symmetry.space_group_name_H-M   'P 1'
#
loop_
_entity.id
_entity.type
_entity.pdbx_description
1 polymer ?
#
loop_
_entity_poly.entity_id
_entity_poly.type
_entity_poly.pdbx_seq_one_letter_code
_entity_poly.pdbx_strand_id
1 'polypeptide(L)'
;MYFTISTQLQVVLAIVLFYLYDAALLLKPEEGLLRPLRSGWRAQLASRGFELRQNRLLWLPVFALHQPVYRQRWSATRIHLPGEAAFSKAVEAHARSFKAFALPLYLLAALLFLCLPAALLVLHSELLQLIALALIYLSTACLSWLALRHGKQGHSNRAFARSTAFQILLCPPFALNVVRKLSLSYETEADLLQAAQTLMSAAQWQDLAAQVQQLMQREMDEIAELPEYAPTLAQMQQALRVLEQNSARS
;
A
#
# COMPACT_ATOMS: atom_id res chain seq x y z
N MET A 1 2.14 40.46 0.88
CA MET A 1 0.71 40.16 1.05
C MET A 1 0.61 38.84 1.81
N TYR A 2 0.47 38.90 3.14
CA TYR A 2 0.37 37.68 3.95
C TYR A 2 -1.08 37.18 3.87
N PHE A 3 -1.31 36.07 3.16
CA PHE A 3 -2.60 35.38 3.19
C PHE A 3 -2.78 34.80 4.60
N THR A 4 -3.52 35.49 5.48
CA THR A 4 -3.89 34.94 6.78
C THR A 4 -5.05 33.97 6.58
N ILE A 5 -4.71 32.69 6.45
CA ILE A 5 -5.66 31.57 6.39
C ILE A 5 -6.36 31.48 7.76
N SER A 6 -7.71 31.45 7.79
CA SER A 6 -8.50 31.26 9.02
C SER A 6 -8.07 29.99 9.77
N THR A 7 -8.09 30.00 11.10
CA THR A 7 -7.72 28.84 11.95
C THR A 7 -8.54 27.59 11.61
N GLN A 8 -9.83 27.75 11.31
CA GLN A 8 -10.70 26.65 10.87
C GLN A 8 -10.20 26.01 9.57
N LEU A 9 -9.78 26.84 8.62
CA LEU A 9 -9.25 26.38 7.35
C LEU A 9 -7.87 25.73 7.51
N GLN A 10 -7.04 26.23 8.44
CA GLN A 10 -5.78 25.59 8.80
C GLN A 10 -6.00 24.17 9.35
N VAL A 11 -7.03 23.96 10.19
CA VAL A 11 -7.38 22.62 10.71
C VAL A 11 -7.77 21.68 9.58
N VAL A 12 -8.66 22.10 8.68
CA VAL A 12 -9.09 21.28 7.53
C VAL A 12 -7.91 20.95 6.63
N LEU A 13 -7.04 21.93 6.34
CA LEU A 13 -5.84 21.73 5.53
C LEU A 13 -4.87 20.74 6.22
N ALA A 14 -4.67 20.87 7.53
CA ALA A 14 -3.80 19.98 8.30
C ALA A 14 -4.29 18.52 8.25
N ILE A 15 -5.61 18.29 8.33
CA ILE A 15 -6.20 16.95 8.20
C ILE A 15 -5.87 16.35 6.83
N VAL A 16 -6.07 17.11 5.75
CA VAL A 16 -5.77 16.67 4.38
C VAL A 16 -4.28 16.37 4.22
N LEU A 17 -3.41 17.28 4.68
CA LEU A 17 -1.97 17.13 4.58
C LEU A 17 -1.46 15.93 5.38
N PHE A 18 -1.92 15.74 6.62
CA PHE A 18 -1.54 14.58 7.44
C PHE A 18 -2.00 13.27 6.83
N TYR A 19 -3.21 13.23 6.29
CA TYR A 19 -3.69 12.04 5.61
C TYR A 19 -2.86 11.71 4.35
N LEU A 20 -2.56 12.69 3.50
CA LEU A 20 -1.77 12.51 2.29
C LEU A 20 -0.31 12.17 2.58
N TYR A 21 0.27 12.81 3.60
CA TYR A 21 1.62 12.52 4.08
C TYR A 21 1.73 11.05 4.52
N ASP A 22 0.77 10.59 5.32
CA ASP A 22 0.76 9.23 5.84
C ASP A 22 0.38 8.17 4.78
N ALA A 23 -0.27 8.58 3.69
CA ALA A 23 -0.57 7.73 2.53
C ALA A 23 0.60 7.62 1.54
N ALA A 24 1.65 8.43 1.70
CA ALA A 24 2.80 8.45 0.82
C ALA A 24 3.77 7.32 1.21
N LEU A 25 4.13 6.49 0.22
CA LEU A 25 4.99 5.33 0.42
C LEU A 25 6.27 5.47 -0.40
N LEU A 26 7.39 5.19 0.25
CA LEU A 26 8.69 5.16 -0.39
C LEU A 26 9.08 3.70 -0.69
N LEU A 27 9.28 3.37 -1.97
CA LEU A 27 9.67 2.04 -2.44
C LEU A 27 11.09 2.02 -3.01
N LYS A 28 11.82 0.95 -2.73
CA LYS A 28 13.10 0.69 -3.39
C LYS A 28 12.89 0.16 -4.82
N PRO A 29 13.88 0.25 -5.72
CA PRO A 29 13.77 -0.28 -7.09
C PRO A 29 13.37 -1.77 -7.16
N GLU A 30 13.96 -2.58 -6.27
CA GLU A 30 13.68 -4.03 -6.12
C GLU A 30 12.35 -4.33 -5.39
N GLU A 31 11.57 -3.31 -5.04
CA GLU A 31 10.28 -3.47 -4.39
C GLU A 31 9.12 -3.22 -5.36
N GLY A 32 8.02 -3.90 -5.11
CA GLY A 32 6.76 -3.63 -5.76
C GLY A 32 5.60 -3.76 -4.80
N LEU A 33 4.43 -3.33 -5.26
CA LEU A 33 3.19 -3.41 -4.51
C LEU A 33 2.28 -4.44 -5.13
N LEU A 34 1.63 -5.20 -4.27
CA LEU A 34 0.53 -6.08 -4.63
C LEU A 34 -0.71 -5.65 -3.86
N ARG A 35 -1.84 -5.47 -4.56
CA ARG A 35 -3.11 -5.09 -3.94
C ARG A 35 -4.30 -5.81 -4.56
N PRO A 36 -5.35 -6.12 -3.79
CA PRO A 36 -6.59 -6.61 -4.34
C PRO A 36 -7.36 -5.46 -5.01
N LEU A 37 -8.09 -5.80 -6.07
CA LEU A 37 -9.10 -4.94 -6.69
C LEU A 37 -10.50 -5.42 -6.29
N ARG A 38 -11.55 -4.79 -6.81
CA ARG A 38 -12.92 -5.32 -6.68
C ARG A 38 -13.03 -6.75 -7.25
N SER A 39 -12.35 -6.99 -8.36
CA SER A 39 -12.18 -8.30 -8.97
C SER A 39 -10.70 -8.48 -9.34
N GLY A 40 -10.09 -9.52 -8.80
CA GLY A 40 -8.69 -9.86 -9.04
C GLY A 40 -7.70 -9.01 -8.26
N TRP A 41 -6.46 -9.02 -8.73
CA TRP A 41 -5.32 -8.41 -8.08
C TRP A 41 -4.54 -7.53 -9.05
N ARG A 42 -3.75 -6.60 -8.52
CA ARG A 42 -2.84 -5.78 -9.31
C ARG A 42 -1.50 -5.69 -8.62
N ALA A 43 -0.46 -6.09 -9.33
CA ALA A 43 0.91 -5.76 -9.00
C ALA A 43 1.33 -4.45 -9.68
N GLN A 44 2.25 -3.73 -9.04
CA GLN A 44 2.86 -2.53 -9.57
C GLN A 44 4.33 -2.50 -9.14
N LEU A 45 5.24 -2.41 -10.11
CA LEU A 45 6.67 -2.24 -9.85
C LEU A 45 6.97 -0.81 -9.39
N ALA A 46 8.04 -0.64 -8.61
CA ALA A 46 8.66 0.65 -8.39
C ALA A 46 9.47 1.09 -9.63
N SER A 47 8.85 1.15 -10.81
CA SER A 47 9.49 1.56 -12.08
C SER A 47 8.94 2.87 -12.64
N ARG A 48 7.77 3.33 -12.18
CA ARG A 48 7.12 4.57 -12.63
C ARG A 48 6.73 5.45 -11.44
N GLY A 49 7.23 6.69 -11.38
CA GLY A 49 6.90 7.64 -10.32
C GLY A 49 7.99 8.68 -10.07
N PHE A 50 7.76 9.55 -9.08
CA PHE A 50 8.72 10.58 -8.65
C PHE A 50 9.85 9.92 -7.83
N GLU A 51 11.10 10.16 -8.20
CA GLU A 51 12.27 9.63 -7.49
C GLU A 51 12.73 10.60 -6.41
N LEU A 52 12.89 10.10 -5.17
CA LEU A 52 13.41 10.82 -4.02
C LEU A 52 14.51 9.98 -3.36
N ARG A 53 15.76 10.43 -3.47
CA ARG A 53 16.96 9.72 -2.94
C ARG A 53 17.03 8.25 -3.38
N GLN A 54 16.94 8.00 -4.69
CA GLN A 54 16.95 6.66 -5.32
C GLN A 54 15.75 5.75 -4.96
N ASN A 55 14.83 6.20 -4.11
CA ASN A 55 13.59 5.50 -3.85
C ASN A 55 12.44 6.19 -4.58
N ARG A 56 11.42 5.42 -4.97
CA ARG A 56 10.25 5.97 -5.65
C ARG A 56 9.15 6.32 -4.68
N LEU A 57 8.65 7.55 -4.76
CA LEU A 57 7.50 8.02 -4.01
C LEU A 57 6.21 7.67 -4.75
N LEU A 58 5.34 6.94 -4.07
CA LEU A 58 4.06 6.48 -4.59
C LEU A 58 2.95 6.81 -3.59
N TRP A 59 1.87 7.41 -4.08
CA TRP A 59 0.65 7.56 -3.28
C TRP A 59 -0.23 6.33 -3.44
N LEU A 60 -0.58 5.74 -2.30
CA LEU A 60 -1.57 4.68 -2.26
C LEU A 60 -2.94 5.22 -2.70
N PRO A 61 -3.82 4.40 -3.31
CA PRO A 61 -5.09 4.86 -3.86
C PRO A 61 -5.96 5.53 -2.79
N VAL A 62 -6.06 6.86 -2.85
CA VAL A 62 -6.63 7.72 -1.81
C VAL A 62 -8.02 7.22 -1.36
N PHE A 63 -8.94 6.98 -2.28
CA PHE A 63 -10.33 6.61 -1.94
C PHE A 63 -10.55 5.14 -1.52
N ALA A 64 -9.55 4.27 -1.71
CA ALA A 64 -9.64 2.85 -1.40
C ALA A 64 -9.06 2.55 0.00
N LEU A 65 -9.67 3.10 1.04
CA LEU A 65 -9.14 3.07 2.43
C LEU A 65 -9.06 1.66 3.01
N HIS A 66 -10.04 0.81 2.69
CA HIS A 66 -10.14 -0.55 3.21
C HIS A 66 -9.29 -1.57 2.45
N GLN A 67 -8.68 -1.17 1.33
CA GLN A 67 -7.90 -2.10 0.51
C GLN A 67 -6.49 -2.24 1.09
N PRO A 68 -6.09 -3.46 1.49
CA PRO A 68 -4.72 -3.72 1.92
C PRO A 68 -3.75 -3.56 0.74
N VAL A 69 -2.52 -3.23 1.07
CA VAL A 69 -1.41 -3.12 0.13
C VAL A 69 -0.23 -3.87 0.71
N TYR A 70 0.32 -4.79 -0.07
CA TYR A 70 1.45 -5.63 0.32
C TYR A 70 2.70 -5.15 -0.38
N ARG A 71 3.77 -4.95 0.39
CA ARG A 71 5.10 -4.68 -0.15
C ARG A 71 5.78 -6.01 -0.39
N GLN A 72 6.20 -6.23 -1.62
CA GLN A 72 6.95 -7.42 -2.02
C GLN A 72 8.28 -7.02 -2.64
N ARG A 73 9.24 -7.93 -2.57
CA ARG A 73 10.50 -7.79 -3.31
C ARG A 73 10.45 -8.65 -4.55
N TRP A 74 11.23 -8.24 -5.54
CA TRP A 74 11.56 -9.03 -6.71
C TRP A 74 13.05 -8.86 -7.00
N SER A 75 13.62 -9.72 -7.84
CA SER A 75 15.00 -9.58 -8.26
C SER A 75 15.20 -9.97 -9.73
N ALA A 76 15.86 -9.10 -10.48
CA ALA A 76 16.24 -9.37 -11.87
C ALA A 76 17.20 -10.56 -12.02
N THR A 77 17.94 -10.93 -10.97
CA THR A 77 18.88 -12.09 -11.02
C THR A 77 18.27 -13.39 -10.54
N ARG A 78 17.14 -13.33 -9.81
CA ARG A 78 16.52 -14.50 -9.18
C ARG A 78 15.01 -14.43 -9.34
N ILE A 79 14.53 -14.98 -10.45
CA ILE A 79 13.11 -15.20 -10.68
C ILE A 79 12.82 -16.66 -10.37
N HIS A 80 11.89 -16.88 -9.44
CA HIS A 80 11.43 -18.22 -9.06
C HIS A 80 9.97 -18.31 -9.47
N LEU A 81 9.66 -19.10 -10.50
CA LEU A 81 8.31 -19.37 -11.00
C LEU A 81 8.22 -20.88 -11.30
N PRO A 82 7.04 -21.52 -11.16
CA PRO A 82 5.74 -20.93 -10.83
C PRO A 82 5.57 -20.61 -9.34
N GLY A 83 4.64 -19.71 -9.02
CA GLY A 83 4.29 -19.38 -7.63
C GLY A 83 3.51 -20.49 -6.92
N GLU A 84 3.64 -20.57 -5.59
CA GLU A 84 2.94 -21.57 -4.78
C GLU A 84 1.48 -21.20 -4.49
N ALA A 85 0.57 -22.15 -4.70
CA ALA A 85 -0.86 -21.94 -4.43
C ALA A 85 -1.15 -21.68 -2.93
N ALA A 86 -0.37 -22.25 -2.01
CA ALA A 86 -0.54 -22.04 -0.57
C ALA A 86 -0.33 -20.56 -0.19
N PHE A 87 0.67 -19.92 -0.81
CA PHE A 87 0.97 -18.51 -0.59
C PHE A 87 -0.18 -17.60 -1.04
N SER A 88 -0.72 -17.82 -2.25
CA SER A 88 -1.85 -17.04 -2.77
C SER A 88 -3.06 -17.06 -1.82
N LYS A 89 -3.38 -18.25 -1.26
CA LYS A 89 -4.46 -18.42 -0.28
C LYS A 89 -4.19 -17.67 1.02
N ALA A 90 -2.95 -17.67 1.51
CA ALA A 90 -2.58 -16.96 2.73
C ALA A 90 -2.76 -15.43 2.57
N VAL A 91 -2.29 -14.87 1.44
CA VAL A 91 -2.45 -13.44 1.14
C VAL A 91 -3.92 -13.06 0.97
N GLU A 92 -4.72 -13.89 0.29
CA GLU A 92 -6.15 -13.65 0.18
C GLU A 92 -6.87 -13.72 1.53
N ALA A 93 -6.57 -14.72 2.36
CA ALA A 93 -7.15 -14.86 3.69
C ALA A 93 -6.80 -13.64 4.56
N HIS A 94 -5.54 -13.20 4.50
CA HIS A 94 -5.10 -12.01 5.18
C HIS A 94 -5.81 -10.75 4.66
N ALA A 95 -5.99 -10.60 3.34
CA ALA A 95 -6.74 -9.47 2.78
C ALA A 95 -8.20 -9.44 3.25
N ARG A 96 -8.85 -10.62 3.32
CA ARG A 96 -10.23 -10.75 3.81
C ARG A 96 -10.37 -10.41 5.29
N SER A 97 -9.32 -10.55 6.09
CA SER A 97 -9.33 -10.20 7.52
C SER A 97 -9.60 -8.71 7.77
N PHE A 98 -9.33 -7.84 6.79
CA PHE A 98 -9.55 -6.40 6.90
C PHE A 98 -10.99 -5.95 6.59
N LYS A 99 -11.90 -6.85 6.20
CA LYS A 99 -13.30 -6.50 5.89
C LYS A 99 -14.00 -5.73 7.01
N ALA A 100 -13.71 -6.07 8.27
CA ALA A 100 -14.30 -5.41 9.44
C ALA A 100 -13.88 -3.94 9.60
N PHE A 101 -12.77 -3.51 8.98
CA PHE A 101 -12.30 -2.13 9.05
C PHE A 101 -13.04 -1.19 8.10
N ALA A 102 -13.73 -1.72 7.07
CA ALA A 102 -14.28 -0.90 6.00
C ALA A 102 -15.29 0.14 6.49
N LEU A 103 -16.28 -0.28 7.27
CA LEU A 103 -17.33 0.61 7.79
C LEU A 103 -16.78 1.74 8.67
N PRO A 104 -15.99 1.47 9.73
CA PRO A 104 -15.44 2.55 10.57
C PRO A 104 -14.47 3.46 9.80
N LEU A 105 -13.76 2.95 8.79
CA LEU A 105 -12.90 3.78 7.93
C LEU A 105 -13.68 4.78 7.11
N TYR A 106 -14.75 4.34 6.42
CA TYR A 106 -15.56 5.24 5.61
C TYR A 106 -16.38 6.21 6.45
N LEU A 107 -16.84 5.78 7.64
CA LEU A 107 -17.45 6.67 8.61
C LEU A 107 -16.47 7.77 9.06
N LEU A 108 -15.25 7.39 9.45
CA LEU A 108 -14.22 8.35 9.84
C LEU A 108 -13.86 9.30 8.69
N ALA A 109 -13.76 8.80 7.46
CA ALA A 109 -13.50 9.64 6.29
C ALA A 109 -14.61 10.67 6.07
N ALA A 110 -15.87 10.26 6.19
CA ALA A 110 -17.00 11.16 6.08
C ALA A 110 -16.98 12.22 7.19
N LEU A 111 -16.66 11.83 8.41
CA LEU A 111 -16.56 12.76 9.54
C LEU A 111 -15.43 13.79 9.34
N LEU A 112 -14.25 13.35 8.91
CA LEU A 112 -13.06 14.20 8.75
C LEU A 112 -13.16 15.15 7.54
N PHE A 113 -13.71 14.68 6.42
CA PHE A 113 -13.70 15.44 5.16
C PHE A 113 -15.03 16.08 4.77
N LEU A 114 -16.14 15.71 5.42
CA LEU A 114 -17.45 16.31 5.16
C LEU A 114 -18.05 16.94 6.42
N CYS A 115 -18.29 16.16 7.47
CA CYS A 115 -19.04 16.64 8.64
C CYS A 115 -18.28 17.73 9.42
N LEU A 116 -17.00 17.50 9.71
CA LEU A 116 -16.18 18.46 10.46
C LEU A 116 -15.95 19.77 9.66
N PRO A 117 -15.55 19.74 8.37
CA PRO A 117 -15.47 20.96 7.57
C PRO A 117 -16.81 21.72 7.46
N ALA A 118 -17.94 21.01 7.31
CA ALA A 118 -19.26 21.65 7.29
C ALA A 118 -19.60 22.31 8.64
N ALA A 119 -19.30 21.66 9.76
CA ALA A 119 -19.52 22.20 11.10
C ALA A 119 -18.63 23.42 11.41
N LEU A 120 -17.39 23.44 10.89
CA LEU A 120 -16.44 24.52 11.08
C LEU A 120 -16.70 25.72 10.16
N LEU A 121 -16.83 25.47 8.86
CA LEU A 121 -16.76 26.53 7.83
C LEU A 121 -18.13 27.02 7.35
N VAL A 122 -19.19 26.21 7.51
CA VAL A 122 -20.53 26.53 7.00
C VAL A 122 -21.48 26.85 8.15
N LEU A 123 -21.67 25.87 9.04
CA LEU A 123 -22.69 25.96 10.09
C LEU A 123 -22.21 26.73 11.33
N HIS A 124 -20.89 26.78 11.56
CA HIS A 124 -20.26 27.46 12.70
C HIS A 124 -20.83 27.04 14.07
N SER A 125 -21.42 25.85 14.16
CA SER A 125 -22.11 25.37 15.37
C SER A 125 -21.16 24.60 16.29
N GLU A 126 -20.98 25.10 17.51
CA GLU A 126 -20.13 24.46 18.52
C GLU A 126 -20.62 23.06 18.90
N LEU A 127 -21.93 22.87 19.02
CA LEU A 127 -22.52 21.57 19.32
C LEU A 127 -22.21 20.55 18.21
N LEU A 128 -22.35 20.93 16.94
CA LEU A 128 -22.02 20.05 15.82
C LEU A 128 -20.52 19.73 15.75
N GLN A 129 -19.66 20.69 16.10
CA GLN A 129 -18.21 20.46 16.19
C GLN A 129 -17.88 19.45 17.29
N LEU A 130 -18.50 19.56 18.47
CA LEU A 130 -18.33 18.61 19.57
C LEU A 130 -18.84 17.21 19.21
N ILE A 131 -20.01 17.11 18.56
CA ILE A 131 -20.54 15.83 18.08
C ILE A 131 -19.59 15.21 17.05
N ALA A 132 -19.13 15.99 16.07
CA ALA A 132 -18.18 15.51 15.06
C ALA A 132 -16.89 15.00 15.72
N LEU A 133 -16.33 15.75 16.68
CA LEU A 133 -15.14 15.36 17.42
C LEU A 133 -15.35 14.06 18.20
N ALA A 134 -16.46 13.93 18.92
CA ALA A 134 -16.79 12.72 19.67
C ALA A 134 -16.92 11.50 18.76
N LEU A 135 -17.59 11.64 17.60
CA LEU A 135 -17.74 10.56 16.62
C LEU A 135 -16.42 10.20 15.94
N ILE A 136 -15.54 11.17 15.69
CA ILE A 136 -14.18 10.95 15.18
C ILE A 136 -13.41 10.07 16.17
N TYR A 137 -13.38 10.45 17.45
CA TYR A 137 -12.66 9.69 18.47
C TYR A 137 -13.28 8.32 18.77
N LEU A 138 -14.60 8.18 18.67
CA LEU A 138 -15.26 6.87 18.76
C LEU A 138 -14.83 5.97 17.59
N SER A 139 -14.79 6.52 16.37
CA SER A 139 -14.38 5.78 15.17
C SER A 139 -12.91 5.38 15.23
N THR A 140 -12.01 6.28 15.67
CA THR A 140 -10.60 5.94 15.85
C THR A 140 -10.38 4.93 16.96
N ALA A 141 -11.09 5.03 18.09
CA ALA A 141 -11.03 4.03 19.16
C ALA A 141 -11.49 2.64 18.67
N CYS A 142 -12.54 2.57 17.85
CA CYS A 142 -12.99 1.34 17.20
C CYS A 142 -11.89 0.76 16.28
N LEU A 143 -11.27 1.59 15.44
CA LEU A 143 -10.17 1.18 14.55
C LEU A 143 -8.94 0.73 15.35
N SER A 144 -8.58 1.42 16.43
CA SER A 144 -7.51 1.02 17.34
C SER A 144 -7.78 -0.33 17.99
N TRP A 145 -9.01 -0.57 18.45
CA TRP A 145 -9.41 -1.86 18.99
C TRP A 145 -9.34 -2.97 17.92
N LEU A 146 -9.80 -2.71 16.71
CA LEU A 146 -9.70 -3.64 15.58
C LEU A 146 -8.24 -3.97 15.26
N ALA A 147 -7.35 -2.96 15.23
CA ALA A 147 -5.92 -3.17 15.02
C ALA A 147 -5.30 -4.05 16.13
N LEU A 148 -5.62 -3.79 17.40
CA LEU A 148 -5.18 -4.62 18.52
C LEU A 148 -5.68 -6.06 18.42
N ARG A 149 -6.96 -6.24 18.05
CA ARG A 149 -7.57 -7.57 17.84
C ARG A 149 -6.89 -8.30 16.69
N HIS A 150 -6.62 -7.62 15.59
CA HIS A 150 -5.97 -8.16 14.40
C HIS A 150 -4.56 -8.68 14.73
N GLY A 151 -3.78 -7.92 15.52
CA GLY A 151 -2.49 -8.37 16.04
C GLY A 151 -2.59 -9.51 17.06
N LYS A 152 -3.64 -9.57 17.89
CA LYS A 152 -3.87 -10.68 18.84
C LYS A 152 -4.26 -11.99 18.12
N GLN A 153 -4.92 -11.90 16.97
CA GLN A 153 -5.32 -13.05 16.16
C GLN A 153 -4.18 -13.62 15.30
N GLY A 154 -2.98 -13.02 15.35
CA GLY A 154 -1.83 -13.46 14.56
C GLY A 154 -1.85 -13.00 13.10
N HIS A 155 -2.80 -12.16 12.70
CA HIS A 155 -2.85 -11.63 11.33
C HIS A 155 -1.80 -10.54 11.08
N SER A 156 -1.30 -9.88 12.13
CA SER A 156 -0.25 -8.87 12.04
C SER A 156 0.68 -8.97 13.24
N ASN A 157 1.90 -8.44 13.09
CA ASN A 157 2.85 -8.38 14.20
C ASN A 157 2.22 -7.62 15.38
N ARG A 158 2.17 -8.26 16.56
CA ARG A 158 1.47 -7.73 17.74
C ARG A 158 2.07 -6.41 18.24
N ALA A 159 3.38 -6.24 18.20
CA ALA A 159 4.03 -5.01 18.63
C ALA A 159 3.73 -3.87 17.65
N PHE A 160 3.81 -4.15 16.34
CA PHE A 160 3.47 -3.19 15.30
C PHE A 160 1.99 -2.77 15.34
N ALA A 161 1.08 -3.73 15.52
CA ALA A 161 -0.35 -3.47 15.62
C ALA A 161 -0.70 -2.61 16.85
N ARG A 162 -0.02 -2.84 17.99
CA ARG A 162 -0.15 -1.99 19.19
C ARG A 162 0.33 -0.58 18.93
N SER A 163 1.52 -0.43 18.35
CA SER A 163 2.08 0.88 17.99
C SER A 163 1.13 1.66 17.06
N THR A 164 0.65 0.98 16.02
CA THR A 164 -0.33 1.54 15.07
C THR A 164 -1.62 1.97 15.79
N ALA A 165 -2.16 1.13 16.68
CA ALA A 165 -3.38 1.45 17.43
C ALA A 165 -3.24 2.72 18.30
N PHE A 166 -2.09 2.93 18.93
CA PHE A 166 -1.81 4.16 19.68
C PHE A 166 -1.62 5.36 18.75
N GLN A 167 -0.86 5.21 17.68
CA GLN A 167 -0.60 6.28 16.71
C GLN A 167 -1.90 6.84 16.12
N ILE A 168 -2.82 5.96 15.71
CA ILE A 168 -4.07 6.38 15.08
C ILE A 168 -5.12 6.92 16.07
N LEU A 169 -5.01 6.55 17.35
CA LEU A 169 -5.83 7.15 18.41
C LEU A 169 -5.40 8.58 18.70
N LEU A 170 -4.10 8.84 18.67
CA LEU A 170 -3.52 10.17 18.88
C LEU A 170 -3.68 11.08 17.65
N CYS A 171 -3.64 10.51 16.44
CA CYS A 171 -3.78 11.25 15.19
C CYS A 171 -4.90 10.64 14.32
N PRO A 172 -6.15 11.13 14.44
CA PRO A 172 -7.28 10.60 13.68
C PRO A 172 -7.09 10.55 12.14
N PRO A 173 -6.44 11.55 11.49
CA PRO A 173 -6.16 11.46 10.05
C PRO A 173 -5.33 10.23 9.65
N PHE A 174 -4.43 9.75 10.51
CA PHE A 174 -3.61 8.56 10.23
C PHE A 174 -4.41 7.26 10.35
N ALA A 175 -5.54 7.25 11.06
CA ALA A 175 -6.39 6.08 11.18
C ALA A 175 -6.96 5.63 9.84
N LEU A 176 -7.12 6.56 8.88
CA LEU A 176 -7.59 6.26 7.52
C LEU A 176 -6.65 5.32 6.75
N ASN A 177 -5.37 5.23 7.16
CA ASN A 177 -4.37 4.34 6.56
C ASN A 177 -4.08 3.09 7.41
N VAL A 178 -4.84 2.81 8.48
CA VAL A 178 -4.56 1.69 9.40
C VAL A 178 -4.43 0.34 8.67
N VAL A 179 -5.32 0.04 7.72
CA VAL A 179 -5.29 -1.20 6.95
C VAL A 179 -4.00 -1.31 6.14
N ARG A 180 -3.58 -0.20 5.51
CA ARG A 180 -2.35 -0.14 4.70
C ARG A 180 -1.11 -0.31 5.57
N LYS A 181 -1.08 0.31 6.76
CA LYS A 181 0.03 0.15 7.70
C LYS A 181 0.19 -1.29 8.13
N LEU A 182 -0.91 -1.92 8.57
CA LEU A 182 -0.90 -3.32 9.00
C LEU A 182 -0.52 -4.25 7.84
N SER A 183 -1.09 -4.04 6.65
CA SER A 183 -0.78 -4.88 5.48
C SER A 183 0.63 -4.69 4.94
N LEU A 184 1.21 -3.49 5.01
CA LEU A 184 2.60 -3.24 4.60
C LEU A 184 3.60 -3.86 5.57
N SER A 185 3.22 -4.06 6.84
CA SER A 185 4.03 -4.78 7.83
C SER A 185 3.92 -6.31 7.71
N TYR A 186 3.04 -6.81 6.84
CA TYR A 186 2.87 -8.22 6.62
C TYR A 186 3.99 -8.71 5.70
N GLU A 187 4.98 -9.35 6.32
CA GLU A 187 6.07 -10.00 5.60
C GLU A 187 5.56 -11.29 4.98
N THR A 188 5.92 -11.48 3.71
CA THR A 188 5.70 -12.75 3.04
C THR A 188 6.97 -13.25 2.41
N GLU A 189 7.10 -14.57 2.37
CA GLU A 189 8.28 -15.24 1.81
C GLU A 189 8.29 -15.25 0.28
N ALA A 190 7.14 -15.08 -0.38
CA ALA A 190 7.05 -15.14 -1.82
C ALA A 190 7.48 -13.82 -2.50
N ASP A 191 8.14 -13.97 -3.65
CA ASP A 191 8.46 -12.86 -4.55
C ASP A 191 7.18 -12.23 -5.14
N LEU A 192 7.23 -10.94 -5.43
CA LEU A 192 6.18 -10.21 -6.17
C LEU A 192 5.74 -10.95 -7.44
N LEU A 193 6.68 -11.50 -8.22
CA LEU A 193 6.37 -12.16 -9.48
C LEU A 193 5.62 -13.48 -9.28
N GLN A 194 5.96 -14.23 -8.23
CA GLN A 194 5.21 -15.45 -7.84
C GLN A 194 3.78 -15.10 -7.42
N ALA A 195 3.66 -14.05 -6.60
CA ALA A 195 2.38 -13.56 -6.14
C ALA A 195 1.51 -13.08 -7.31
N ALA A 196 2.11 -12.34 -8.23
CA ALA A 196 1.44 -11.78 -9.38
C ALA A 196 0.96 -12.87 -10.35
N GLN A 197 1.79 -13.86 -10.68
CA GLN A 197 1.41 -14.95 -11.60
C GLN A 197 0.20 -15.75 -11.07
N THR A 198 0.13 -15.96 -9.75
CA THR A 198 -0.94 -16.77 -9.13
C THR A 198 -2.23 -16.00 -8.88
N LEU A 199 -2.14 -14.69 -8.58
CA LEU A 199 -3.30 -13.89 -8.14
C LEU A 199 -3.89 -12.99 -9.23
N MET A 200 -3.12 -12.62 -10.24
CA MET A 200 -3.57 -11.70 -11.30
C MET A 200 -4.25 -12.46 -12.44
N SER A 201 -5.07 -11.74 -13.21
CA SER A 201 -5.59 -12.28 -14.47
C SER A 201 -4.47 -12.43 -15.50
N ALA A 202 -4.62 -13.38 -16.44
CA ALA A 202 -3.62 -13.65 -17.48
C ALA A 202 -3.20 -12.37 -18.24
N ALA A 203 -4.15 -11.53 -18.64
CA ALA A 203 -3.87 -10.27 -19.32
C ALA A 203 -3.01 -9.31 -18.47
N GLN A 204 -3.36 -9.15 -17.19
CA GLN A 204 -2.60 -8.27 -16.28
C GLN A 204 -1.21 -8.83 -15.96
N TRP A 205 -1.09 -10.16 -15.90
CA TRP A 205 0.19 -10.83 -15.72
C TRP A 205 1.09 -10.64 -16.95
N GLN A 206 0.55 -10.78 -18.17
CA GLN A 206 1.29 -10.52 -19.40
C GLN A 206 1.78 -9.06 -19.46
N ASP A 207 0.94 -8.09 -19.11
CA ASP A 207 1.32 -6.68 -19.04
C ASP A 207 2.44 -6.43 -18.00
N LEU A 208 2.39 -7.11 -16.86
CA LEU A 208 3.43 -6.99 -15.83
C LEU A 208 4.73 -7.64 -16.29
N ALA A 209 4.66 -8.86 -16.85
CA ALA A 209 5.81 -9.60 -17.35
C ALA A 209 6.54 -8.80 -18.44
N ALA A 210 5.80 -8.20 -19.38
CA ALA A 210 6.37 -7.32 -20.39
C ALA A 210 7.09 -6.10 -19.80
N GLN A 211 6.54 -5.48 -18.75
CA GLN A 211 7.20 -4.37 -18.04
C GLN A 211 8.48 -4.81 -17.33
N VAL A 212 8.49 -5.99 -16.70
CA VAL A 212 9.68 -6.57 -16.07
C VAL A 212 10.74 -6.87 -17.13
N GLN A 213 10.36 -7.48 -18.26
CA GLN A 213 11.27 -7.77 -19.37
C GLN A 213 11.93 -6.50 -19.91
N GLN A 214 11.14 -5.45 -20.15
CA GLN A 214 11.67 -4.16 -20.61
C GLN A 214 12.66 -3.54 -19.60
N LEU A 215 12.35 -3.63 -18.31
CA LEU A 215 13.22 -3.12 -17.25
C LEU A 215 14.53 -3.92 -17.18
N MET A 216 14.46 -5.25 -17.19
CA MET A 216 15.63 -6.13 -17.17
C MET A 216 16.51 -5.93 -18.41
N GLN A 217 15.93 -5.82 -19.60
CA GLN A 217 16.68 -5.58 -20.82
C GLN A 217 17.46 -4.26 -20.75
N ARG A 218 16.81 -3.20 -20.27
CA ARG A 218 17.46 -1.91 -20.08
C ARG A 218 18.62 -1.99 -19.09
N GLU A 219 18.42 -2.64 -17.94
CA GLU A 219 19.49 -2.82 -16.94
C GLU A 219 20.65 -3.66 -17.49
N MET A 220 20.35 -4.69 -18.28
CA MET A 220 21.36 -5.52 -18.95
C MET A 220 22.16 -4.71 -19.98
N ASP A 221 21.50 -3.89 -20.79
CA ASP A 221 22.15 -3.03 -21.78
C ASP A 221 23.08 -2.00 -21.10
N GLU A 222 22.67 -1.46 -19.94
CA GLU A 222 23.47 -0.51 -19.16
C GLU A 222 24.76 -1.14 -18.57
N ILE A 223 24.75 -2.43 -18.26
CA ILE A 223 25.91 -3.14 -17.67
C ILE A 223 26.67 -4.04 -18.66
N ALA A 224 26.19 -4.18 -19.91
CA ALA A 224 26.70 -5.12 -20.91
C ALA A 224 28.20 -4.93 -21.24
N GLU A 225 28.67 -3.68 -21.24
CA GLU A 225 30.05 -3.33 -21.60
C GLU A 225 31.04 -3.48 -20.42
N LEU A 226 30.54 -3.77 -19.23
CA LEU A 226 31.35 -3.84 -18.01
C LEU A 226 31.73 -5.29 -17.69
N PRO A 227 33.00 -5.70 -17.85
CA PRO A 227 33.42 -7.09 -17.67
C PRO A 227 33.23 -7.60 -16.23
N GLU A 228 33.24 -6.69 -15.25
CA GLU A 228 32.97 -6.99 -13.83
C GLU A 228 31.55 -7.53 -13.58
N TYR A 229 30.60 -7.21 -14.46
CA TYR A 229 29.19 -7.60 -14.35
C TYR A 229 28.82 -8.82 -15.22
N ALA A 230 29.77 -9.44 -15.90
CA ALA A 230 29.56 -10.67 -16.67
C ALA A 230 28.80 -11.79 -15.92
N PRO A 231 29.12 -12.13 -14.64
CA PRO A 231 28.36 -13.14 -13.91
C PRO A 231 26.91 -12.70 -13.63
N THR A 232 26.68 -11.42 -13.35
CA THR A 232 25.35 -10.84 -13.10
C THR A 232 24.50 -10.86 -14.36
N LEU A 233 25.08 -10.49 -15.50
CA LEU A 233 24.43 -10.56 -16.81
C LEU A 233 23.96 -11.98 -17.14
N ALA A 234 24.80 -12.99 -16.90
CA ALA A 234 24.43 -14.38 -17.12
C ALA A 234 23.24 -14.82 -16.24
N GLN A 235 23.22 -14.37 -14.98
CA GLN A 235 22.09 -14.64 -14.06
C GLN A 235 20.81 -13.95 -14.53
N MET A 236 20.88 -12.69 -14.95
CA MET A 236 19.73 -11.94 -15.48
C MET A 236 19.18 -12.56 -16.76
N GLN A 237 20.04 -12.99 -17.68
CA GLN A 237 19.62 -13.73 -18.89
C GLN A 237 18.90 -15.03 -18.54
N GLN A 238 19.39 -15.78 -17.55
CA GLN A 238 18.73 -17.01 -17.11
C GLN A 238 17.37 -16.72 -16.48
N ALA A 239 17.27 -15.68 -15.64
CA ALA A 239 16.02 -15.26 -15.04
C ALA A 239 15.01 -14.77 -16.08
N LEU A 240 15.45 -14.03 -17.10
CA LEU A 240 14.62 -13.55 -18.21
C LEU A 240 13.98 -14.71 -18.98
N ARG A 241 14.74 -15.77 -19.28
CA ARG A 241 14.22 -16.99 -19.92
C ARG A 241 13.13 -17.66 -19.08
N VAL A 242 13.31 -17.71 -17.75
CA VAL A 242 12.29 -18.26 -16.84
C VAL A 242 11.01 -17.43 -16.91
N LEU A 243 11.13 -16.10 -16.94
CA LEU A 243 9.98 -15.19 -17.07
C LEU A 243 9.26 -15.37 -18.41
N GLU A 244 9.99 -15.42 -19.52
CA GLU A 244 9.44 -15.63 -20.87
C GLU A 244 8.63 -16.93 -20.97
N GLN A 245 9.19 -18.04 -20.49
CA GLN A 245 8.53 -19.34 -20.50
C GLN A 245 7.22 -19.36 -19.68
N ASN A 246 7.14 -18.54 -18.64
CA ASN A 246 6.00 -18.44 -17.74
C ASN A 246 5.02 -17.31 -18.10
N SER A 247 5.40 -16.42 -19.01
CA SER A 247 4.52 -15.37 -19.57
C SER A 247 3.58 -15.91 -20.65
N ALA A 248 4.02 -16.93 -21.41
CA ALA A 248 3.27 -17.53 -22.51
C ALA A 248 2.30 -18.65 -22.09
N ARG A 249 2.41 -19.15 -20.85
CA ARG A 249 1.64 -20.31 -20.33
C ARG A 249 0.37 -19.94 -19.57
N SER A 250 0.12 -18.65 -19.37
CA SER A 250 -0.98 -18.09 -18.56
C SER A 250 -2.14 -17.56 -19.39
#